data_AF-A0A9X1B8A4-F1
#
_entry.id   AF-A0A9X1B8A4-F1
#
_cell.length_a   1.000
_cell.length_b   1.000
_cell.length_c   1.000
_cell.angle_alpha   90.00
_cell.angle_beta   90.00
_cell.angle_gamma   90.00
#
_symmetry.space_group_name_H-M   'P 1'
#
loop_
_entity.id
_entity.type
_entity.pdbx_description
1 polymer ?
#
loop_
_entity_poly.entity_id
_entity_poly.type
_entity_poly.pdbx_seq_one_letter_code
_entity_poly.pdbx_strand_id
1 'polypeptide(L)'
;MRMPSPSVIFALLAAGAVGLGFLARDRAPATELATLAPANAPEVSAAAPATAALSSPSAELERPAAPDLTLEEQVKAGAYLAAAGDCSACHTRPDGRPFEGGLPIETPFGTIYTPNITPSEQYGIGSFSDHDFLRALQHGLSPKGTPYYPAFPYTSYTLVTDEDLLAIKAYLMSLEPSSYQPPKTELHWPFSMRPLLFGWQELYFKAGRFQADPNRSEDWNRGAYLVEGLGHCGECHTPRNLAGATESSKAMTGAVIDGWYAPNLTEDLDSGLGNWSLDELAEFLSTGIARTAQVDASDDSEAPPVTEALGPMAEVVHNSLAKLTAADIRAMAVYLKDLPAKAAPTHRPRVPPQLSQADFESGRDLYMTHCQACHQDHGQGLAPYFPALRGNPVVTIAESNDVIKTILLGAPADPSEAFSPYVVMPPFAATLTDDQIATVASYIRAAWGNEAAAVSSADVAALR
;
A
#
# COMPACT_ATOMS: atom_id res chain seq x y z
N MET A 1 39.11 -50.05 -14.82
CA MET A 1 40.37 -49.32 -14.54
C MET A 1 40.03 -48.20 -13.57
N ARG A 2 40.17 -48.44 -12.26
CA ARG A 2 41.31 -48.05 -11.41
C ARG A 2 41.55 -46.52 -11.36
N MET A 3 41.01 -45.94 -10.29
CA MET A 3 41.49 -44.81 -9.48
C MET A 3 43.04 -44.72 -9.38
N PRO A 4 43.65 -43.56 -9.04
CA PRO A 4 43.51 -43.02 -7.68
C PRO A 4 43.66 -41.49 -7.45
N SER A 5 43.18 -41.06 -6.28
CA SER A 5 43.63 -39.86 -5.54
C SER A 5 45.10 -39.97 -5.08
N PRO A 6 45.65 -38.88 -4.51
CA PRO A 6 46.13 -39.03 -3.13
C PRO A 6 45.84 -37.83 -2.22
N SER A 7 45.53 -38.16 -0.96
CA SER A 7 45.76 -37.32 0.23
C SER A 7 47.13 -37.68 0.84
N VAL A 8 47.62 -36.88 1.82
CA VAL A 8 48.64 -37.12 2.90
C VAL A 8 49.74 -36.02 2.90
N ILE A 9 50.28 -35.39 3.96
CA ILE A 9 50.12 -35.31 5.45
C ILE A 9 51.13 -34.23 5.96
N PHE A 10 50.83 -33.56 7.08
CA PHE A 10 51.69 -32.91 8.13
C PHE A 10 52.84 -31.93 7.82
N ALA A 11 52.91 -30.80 8.54
CA ALA A 11 53.83 -30.61 9.69
C ALA A 11 53.71 -29.20 10.35
N LEU A 12 53.57 -29.19 11.68
CA LEU A 12 53.83 -28.06 12.58
C LEU A 12 55.32 -27.66 12.57
N LEU A 13 55.61 -26.38 12.79
CA LEU A 13 56.81 -25.93 13.53
C LEU A 13 56.58 -24.54 14.15
N ALA A 14 56.82 -24.49 15.47
CA ALA A 14 56.84 -23.31 16.31
C ALA A 14 58.28 -22.87 16.60
N ALA A 15 58.51 -21.55 16.71
CA ALA A 15 59.55 -20.84 17.46
C ALA A 15 59.29 -19.35 17.22
N GLY A 16 59.31 -18.40 18.16
CA GLY A 16 60.02 -18.34 19.44
C GLY A 16 60.74 -16.98 19.53
N ALA A 17 60.04 -15.98 20.07
CA ALA A 17 60.46 -14.97 21.06
C ALA A 17 61.79 -14.17 20.95
N VAL A 18 61.71 -12.83 21.07
CA VAL A 18 62.48 -11.85 21.92
C VAL A 18 61.72 -10.50 21.74
N GLY A 19 61.40 -9.62 22.70
CA GLY A 19 61.78 -9.40 24.09
C GLY A 19 62.11 -7.90 24.31
N LEU A 20 61.63 -7.34 25.44
CA LEU A 20 61.91 -6.01 26.08
C LEU A 20 61.12 -4.77 25.57
N GLY A 21 60.53 -3.92 26.42
CA GLY A 21 60.54 -3.89 27.88
C GLY A 21 59.66 -2.79 28.51
N PHE A 22 59.16 -3.12 29.72
CA PHE A 22 58.93 -2.30 30.93
C PHE A 22 58.80 -0.77 30.83
N LEU A 23 57.74 -0.23 31.47
CA LEU A 23 57.85 0.37 32.81
C LEU A 23 56.47 0.49 33.49
N ALA A 24 56.48 0.26 34.80
CA ALA A 24 55.33 0.13 35.69
C ALA A 24 55.16 1.37 36.61
N ARG A 25 54.00 1.43 37.28
CA ARG A 25 53.68 1.97 38.64
C ARG A 25 52.34 2.73 38.64
N ASP A 26 51.48 2.71 39.65
CA ASP A 26 51.52 2.14 41.00
C ASP A 26 50.07 1.99 41.52
N ARG A 27 49.90 1.24 42.60
CA ARG A 27 48.63 0.78 43.18
C ARG A 27 48.33 1.51 44.52
N ALA A 28 47.04 1.80 44.75
CA ALA A 28 46.30 1.82 46.04
C ALA A 28 46.53 3.01 47.03
N PRO A 29 45.76 3.17 48.14
CA PRO A 29 44.50 2.52 48.58
C PRO A 29 43.39 3.50 49.09
N ALA A 30 42.25 2.92 49.50
CA ALA A 30 41.14 3.56 50.20
C ALA A 30 41.43 3.90 51.69
N THR A 31 40.66 4.82 52.28
CA THR A 31 40.49 4.95 53.74
C THR A 31 39.14 5.60 54.11
N GLU A 32 38.59 5.14 55.24
CA GLU A 32 37.25 5.31 55.82
C GLU A 32 36.97 6.60 56.62
N LEU A 33 35.70 6.68 57.10
CA LEU A 33 35.13 7.34 58.31
C LEU A 33 34.50 8.75 58.10
N ALA A 34 33.31 9.11 58.64
CA ALA A 34 32.40 8.47 59.60
C ALA A 34 30.96 9.06 59.54
N THR A 35 30.01 8.19 59.86
CA THR A 35 28.73 8.35 60.62
C THR A 35 28.08 9.72 60.86
N LEU A 36 26.75 9.77 60.68
CA LEU A 36 25.76 10.09 61.72
C LEU A 36 24.34 9.60 61.29
N ALA A 37 23.68 8.86 62.17
CA ALA A 37 22.25 8.52 62.19
C ALA A 37 21.75 8.75 63.64
N PRO A 38 20.49 8.50 64.06
CA PRO A 38 19.25 8.17 63.34
C PRO A 38 18.00 8.94 63.88
N ALA A 39 16.79 8.69 63.34
CA ALA A 39 15.58 8.48 64.16
C ALA A 39 14.37 7.97 63.36
N ASN A 40 14.00 6.72 63.67
CA ASN A 40 12.66 6.15 63.86
C ASN A 40 11.73 5.82 62.67
N ALA A 41 11.59 4.50 62.49
CA ALA A 41 10.55 3.74 61.79
C ALA A 41 9.20 3.72 62.56
N PRO A 42 8.14 3.08 62.03
CA PRO A 42 8.03 1.61 62.12
C PRO A 42 7.56 0.88 60.84
N GLU A 43 7.71 -0.44 60.91
CA GLU A 43 7.49 -1.53 59.96
C GLU A 43 6.04 -1.68 59.44
N VAL A 44 5.83 -2.44 58.34
CA VAL A 44 5.04 -3.71 58.30
C VAL A 44 5.05 -4.34 56.88
N SER A 45 5.45 -5.61 56.85
CA SER A 45 5.02 -6.79 56.06
C SER A 45 4.35 -6.67 54.66
N ALA A 46 4.80 -7.59 53.80
CA ALA A 46 4.37 -7.91 52.45
C ALA A 46 2.86 -8.22 52.26
N ALA A 47 2.32 -7.76 51.12
CA ALA A 47 1.17 -8.33 50.42
C ALA A 47 1.25 -8.01 48.91
N ALA A 48 0.83 -8.96 48.07
CA ALA A 48 0.89 -8.96 46.61
C ALA A 48 0.22 -7.74 45.93
N PRO A 49 0.60 -7.35 44.69
CA PRO A 49 -0.07 -6.26 44.01
C PRO A 49 -1.44 -6.74 43.50
N ALA A 50 -2.49 -6.21 44.12
CA ALA A 50 -3.81 -6.18 43.53
C ALA A 50 -3.83 -5.19 42.36
N THR A 51 -4.36 -5.66 41.24
CA THR A 51 -4.67 -4.88 40.05
C THR A 51 -5.68 -3.79 40.39
N ALA A 52 -5.27 -2.52 40.29
CA ALA A 52 -6.17 -1.38 40.28
C ALA A 52 -6.15 -0.77 38.88
N ALA A 53 -7.29 -0.88 38.19
CA ALA A 53 -7.54 -0.29 36.90
C ALA A 53 -7.42 1.24 36.96
N LEU A 54 -6.55 1.79 36.11
CA LEU A 54 -6.53 3.21 35.79
C LEU A 54 -7.38 3.41 34.54
N SER A 55 -8.61 3.86 34.74
CA SER A 55 -9.47 4.37 33.68
C SER A 55 -8.89 5.68 33.14
N SER A 56 -8.66 5.75 31.82
CA SER A 56 -8.55 7.00 31.07
C SER A 56 -9.72 7.07 30.10
N PRO A 57 -10.56 8.13 30.13
CA PRO A 57 -11.58 8.34 29.11
C PRO A 57 -10.97 9.12 27.96
N SER A 58 -10.45 8.43 26.96
CA SER A 58 -10.25 9.03 25.64
C SER A 58 -11.60 9.00 24.93
N ALA A 59 -12.16 10.17 24.66
CA ALA A 59 -13.33 10.32 23.81
C ALA A 59 -12.92 10.02 22.36
N GLU A 60 -12.77 8.73 22.07
CA GLU A 60 -12.72 8.17 20.73
C GLU A 60 -14.16 8.09 20.24
N LEU A 61 -14.43 8.47 18.99
CA LEU A 61 -15.74 8.24 18.38
C LEU A 61 -15.91 6.73 18.20
N GLU A 62 -16.42 6.06 19.24
CA GLU A 62 -16.89 4.68 19.17
C GLU A 62 -18.02 4.60 18.13
N ARG A 63 -17.87 3.71 17.15
CA ARG A 63 -18.95 3.35 16.24
C ARG A 63 -20.03 2.64 17.06
N PRO A 64 -21.25 3.20 17.20
CA PRO A 64 -22.30 2.53 17.96
C PRO A 64 -22.68 1.25 17.21
N ALA A 65 -22.73 0.13 17.92
CA ALA A 65 -23.46 -1.03 17.44
C ALA A 65 -24.96 -0.66 17.43
N ALA A 66 -25.64 -0.62 16.27
CA ALA A 66 -27.06 -0.27 16.24
C ALA A 66 -27.94 -1.49 16.58
N PRO A 67 -29.04 -1.26 17.30
CA PRO A 67 -30.20 -0.63 16.67
C PRO A 67 -30.57 0.76 17.24
N ASP A 68 -31.25 1.53 16.38
CA ASP A 68 -31.77 2.91 16.55
C ASP A 68 -30.75 4.07 16.49
N LEU A 69 -29.88 4.08 15.49
CA LEU A 69 -29.23 5.32 15.06
C LEU A 69 -30.28 6.29 14.48
N THR A 70 -30.20 7.56 14.85
CA THR A 70 -30.93 8.64 14.18
C THR A 70 -30.51 8.76 12.71
N LEU A 71 -31.33 9.38 11.85
CA LEU A 71 -30.97 9.61 10.44
C LEU A 71 -29.65 10.38 10.30
N GLU A 72 -29.41 11.35 11.17
CA GLU A 72 -28.16 12.13 11.19
C GLU A 72 -26.95 11.24 11.51
N GLU A 73 -27.05 10.36 12.50
CA GLU A 73 -26.00 9.41 12.85
C GLU A 73 -25.77 8.38 11.73
N GLN A 74 -26.83 7.91 11.07
CA GLN A 74 -26.71 7.02 9.90
C GLN A 74 -26.02 7.72 8.73
N VAL A 75 -26.35 8.98 8.45
CA VAL A 75 -25.68 9.78 7.41
C VAL A 75 -24.21 9.98 7.74
N LYS A 76 -23.87 10.25 9.00
CA LYS A 76 -22.47 10.40 9.44
C LYS A 76 -21.69 9.09 9.32
N ALA A 77 -22.29 7.97 9.75
CA ALA A 77 -21.70 6.64 9.58
C ALA A 77 -21.54 6.30 8.09
N GLY A 78 -22.53 6.64 7.28
CA GLY A 78 -22.49 6.48 5.84
C GLY A 78 -21.39 7.26 5.15
N ALA A 79 -21.15 8.51 5.57
CA ALA A 79 -20.06 9.34 5.06
C ALA A 79 -18.69 8.69 5.36
N TYR A 80 -18.51 8.18 6.57
CA TYR A 80 -17.30 7.46 6.98
C TYR A 80 -17.10 6.18 6.16
N LEU A 81 -18.15 5.38 5.98
CA LEU A 81 -18.08 4.12 5.23
C LEU A 81 -17.93 4.35 3.71
N ALA A 82 -18.50 5.44 3.18
CA ALA A 82 -18.31 5.84 1.79
C ALA A 82 -16.87 6.30 1.53
N ALA A 83 -16.22 6.94 2.52
CA ALA A 83 -14.79 7.21 2.48
C ALA A 83 -14.00 5.90 2.53
N ALA A 84 -14.26 5.01 3.50
CA ALA A 84 -13.60 3.71 3.60
C ALA A 84 -13.74 2.85 2.33
N GLY A 85 -14.89 2.94 1.66
CA GLY A 85 -15.19 2.28 0.39
C GLY A 85 -14.54 2.90 -0.84
N ASP A 86 -13.85 4.03 -0.65
CA ASP A 86 -13.25 4.88 -1.68
C ASP A 86 -14.23 5.30 -2.80
N CYS A 87 -15.49 5.53 -2.42
CA CYS A 87 -16.56 5.77 -3.39
C CYS A 87 -16.31 7.05 -4.22
N SER A 88 -15.72 8.08 -3.60
CA SER A 88 -15.47 9.36 -4.28
C SER A 88 -14.37 9.29 -5.33
N ALA A 89 -13.35 8.45 -5.15
CA ALA A 89 -12.26 8.33 -6.12
C ALA A 89 -12.78 7.85 -7.47
N CYS A 90 -13.63 6.82 -7.49
CA CYS A 90 -14.24 6.32 -8.72
C CYS A 90 -15.38 7.21 -9.23
N HIS A 91 -16.25 7.69 -8.34
CA HIS A 91 -17.47 8.40 -8.75
C HIS A 91 -17.29 9.92 -8.88
N THR A 92 -16.07 10.41 -9.07
CA THR A 92 -15.80 11.84 -9.32
C THR A 92 -14.86 11.96 -10.50
N ARG A 93 -15.30 12.61 -11.58
CA ARG A 93 -14.44 12.93 -12.73
C ARG A 93 -13.58 14.17 -12.42
N PRO A 94 -12.46 14.37 -13.14
CA PRO A 94 -11.73 15.65 -13.11
C PRO A 94 -12.68 16.83 -13.35
N ASP A 95 -12.53 17.90 -12.56
CA ASP A 95 -13.39 19.09 -12.57
C ASP A 95 -14.89 18.85 -12.30
N GLY A 96 -15.27 17.63 -11.90
CA GLY A 96 -16.65 17.26 -11.56
C GLY A 96 -17.01 17.56 -10.11
N ARG A 97 -18.32 17.60 -9.80
CA ARG A 97 -18.74 17.57 -8.39
C ARG A 97 -18.61 16.15 -7.84
N PRO A 98 -18.38 15.98 -6.53
CA PRO A 98 -18.31 14.65 -5.92
C PRO A 98 -19.50 13.77 -6.28
N PHE A 99 -19.23 12.49 -6.58
CA PHE A 99 -20.23 11.44 -6.82
C PHE A 99 -21.04 11.56 -8.13
N GLU A 100 -20.75 12.53 -9.00
CA GLU A 100 -21.40 12.69 -10.30
C GLU A 100 -20.98 11.64 -11.35
N GLY A 101 -19.95 10.85 -11.07
CA GLY A 101 -19.37 9.88 -11.99
C GLY A 101 -18.69 10.52 -13.20
N GLY A 102 -18.51 9.70 -14.23
CA GLY A 102 -17.88 10.09 -15.49
C GLY A 102 -16.36 9.92 -15.51
N LEU A 103 -15.76 9.31 -14.49
CA LEU A 103 -14.35 8.94 -14.52
C LEU A 103 -14.16 7.79 -15.52
N PRO A 104 -13.24 7.92 -16.51
CA PRO A 104 -12.86 6.81 -17.37
C PRO A 104 -11.95 5.84 -16.61
N ILE A 105 -12.29 4.56 -16.64
CA ILE A 105 -11.46 3.45 -16.18
C ILE A 105 -11.02 2.68 -17.41
N GLU A 106 -9.76 2.86 -17.79
CA GLU A 106 -9.17 2.14 -18.91
C GLU A 106 -8.91 0.69 -18.54
N THR A 107 -9.35 -0.23 -19.40
CA THR A 107 -9.12 -1.67 -19.22
C THR A 107 -8.61 -2.27 -20.52
N PRO A 108 -7.98 -3.46 -20.48
CA PRO A 108 -7.63 -4.20 -21.70
C PRO A 108 -8.83 -4.51 -22.61
N PHE A 109 -10.06 -4.35 -22.11
CA PHE A 109 -11.30 -4.63 -22.81
C PHE A 109 -11.97 -3.38 -23.39
N GLY A 110 -11.40 -2.19 -23.18
CA GLY A 110 -11.98 -0.88 -23.49
C GLY A 110 -12.23 -0.04 -22.23
N THR A 111 -12.94 1.08 -22.37
CA THR A 111 -13.12 2.08 -21.32
C THR A 111 -14.46 1.92 -20.60
N ILE A 112 -14.43 1.85 -19.27
CA ILE A 112 -15.63 1.86 -18.42
C ILE A 112 -15.78 3.24 -17.80
N TYR A 113 -16.93 3.89 -17.96
CA TYR A 113 -17.23 5.15 -17.29
C TYR A 113 -18.03 4.91 -16.01
N THR A 114 -17.61 5.53 -14.91
CA THR A 114 -18.29 5.41 -13.62
C THR A 114 -19.65 6.12 -13.64
N PRO A 115 -20.71 5.53 -13.05
CA PRO A 115 -22.03 6.14 -13.06
C PRO A 115 -22.15 7.29 -12.05
N ASN A 116 -23.14 8.15 -12.25
CA ASN A 116 -23.56 9.14 -11.27
C ASN A 116 -24.29 8.39 -10.14
N ILE A 117 -23.87 8.60 -8.89
CA ILE A 117 -24.48 7.98 -7.70
C ILE A 117 -25.06 9.01 -6.73
N THR A 118 -25.31 10.23 -7.21
CA THR A 118 -26.06 11.25 -6.47
C THR A 118 -27.56 10.90 -6.38
N PRO A 119 -28.37 11.64 -5.59
CA PRO A 119 -29.81 11.39 -5.43
C PRO A 119 -30.66 11.75 -6.65
N SER A 120 -30.04 12.06 -7.78
CA SER A 120 -30.73 12.33 -9.04
C SER A 120 -31.58 11.14 -9.45
N GLU A 121 -32.89 11.36 -9.66
CA GLU A 121 -33.80 10.32 -10.15
C GLU A 121 -33.56 9.97 -11.63
N GLN A 122 -33.07 10.94 -12.41
CA GLN A 122 -32.90 10.78 -13.85
C GLN A 122 -31.58 10.10 -14.22
N TYR A 123 -30.49 10.52 -13.56
CA TYR A 123 -29.13 10.08 -13.92
C TYR A 123 -28.38 9.41 -12.77
N GLY A 124 -28.85 9.59 -11.53
CA GLY A 124 -28.25 9.03 -10.33
C GLY A 124 -28.98 7.80 -9.81
N ILE A 125 -28.88 7.57 -8.50
CA ILE A 125 -29.52 6.46 -7.80
C ILE A 125 -30.79 6.87 -7.05
N GLY A 126 -31.34 8.06 -7.30
CA GLY A 126 -32.48 8.62 -6.56
C GLY A 126 -33.72 7.72 -6.50
N SER A 127 -33.94 6.90 -7.54
CA SER A 127 -35.06 5.97 -7.61
C SER A 127 -34.77 4.57 -7.04
N PHE A 128 -33.58 4.32 -6.50
CA PHE A 128 -33.21 2.99 -6.00
C PHE A 128 -33.91 2.73 -4.66
N SER A 129 -34.64 1.62 -4.58
CA SER A 129 -35.08 1.09 -3.28
C SER A 129 -33.87 0.58 -2.47
N ASP A 130 -34.06 0.31 -1.18
CA ASP A 130 -33.00 -0.28 -0.33
C ASP A 130 -32.57 -1.64 -0.91
N HIS A 131 -33.55 -2.43 -1.33
CA HIS A 131 -33.31 -3.69 -2.00
C HIS A 131 -32.52 -3.53 -3.31
N ASP A 132 -32.80 -2.51 -4.12
CA ASP A 132 -32.05 -2.29 -5.36
C ASP A 132 -30.60 -1.87 -5.10
N PHE A 133 -30.37 -1.04 -4.08
CA PHE A 133 -29.03 -0.63 -3.67
C PHE A 133 -28.23 -1.83 -3.15
N LEU A 134 -28.80 -2.61 -2.22
CA LEU A 134 -28.19 -3.85 -1.73
C LEU A 134 -27.92 -4.83 -2.87
N ARG A 135 -28.86 -5.01 -3.80
CA ARG A 135 -28.68 -5.89 -4.96
C ARG A 135 -27.53 -5.45 -5.86
N ALA A 136 -27.38 -4.14 -6.07
CA ALA A 136 -26.27 -3.60 -6.85
C ALA A 136 -24.92 -3.93 -6.20
N LEU A 137 -24.74 -3.57 -4.93
CA LEU A 137 -23.46 -3.73 -4.23
C LEU A 137 -23.14 -5.19 -3.89
N GLN A 138 -24.14 -6.02 -3.60
CA GLN A 138 -23.89 -7.38 -3.10
C GLN A 138 -23.98 -8.47 -4.16
N HIS A 139 -24.61 -8.19 -5.30
CA HIS A 139 -24.81 -9.15 -6.38
C HIS A 139 -24.38 -8.63 -7.75
N GLY A 140 -23.98 -7.35 -7.85
CA GLY A 140 -23.59 -6.75 -9.12
C GLY A 140 -24.76 -6.68 -10.11
N LEU A 141 -25.99 -6.50 -9.64
CA LEU A 141 -27.17 -6.44 -10.50
C LEU A 141 -27.89 -5.09 -10.36
N SER A 142 -28.19 -4.47 -11.50
CA SER A 142 -29.03 -3.27 -11.57
C SER A 142 -30.45 -3.51 -11.04
N PRO A 143 -31.27 -2.45 -10.83
CA PRO A 143 -32.68 -2.58 -10.48
C PRO A 143 -33.48 -3.48 -11.44
N LYS A 144 -33.07 -3.53 -12.72
CA LYS A 144 -33.70 -4.34 -13.77
C LYS A 144 -33.09 -5.74 -13.92
N GLY A 145 -32.19 -6.15 -13.03
CA GLY A 145 -31.52 -7.45 -13.08
C GLY A 145 -30.42 -7.57 -14.14
N THR A 146 -30.04 -6.48 -14.80
CA THR A 146 -28.87 -6.48 -15.72
C THR A 146 -27.57 -6.48 -14.91
N PRO A 147 -26.58 -7.34 -15.24
CA PRO A 147 -25.33 -7.41 -14.51
C PRO A 147 -24.41 -6.21 -14.79
N TYR A 148 -23.75 -5.73 -13.74
CA TYR A 148 -22.70 -4.72 -13.79
C TYR A 148 -21.37 -5.34 -14.20
N TYR A 149 -20.47 -4.53 -14.76
CA TYR A 149 -19.11 -4.98 -15.05
C TYR A 149 -18.37 -5.15 -13.72
N PRO A 150 -17.54 -6.18 -13.55
CA PRO A 150 -16.84 -6.44 -12.29
C PRO A 150 -15.72 -5.42 -11.97
N ALA A 151 -15.59 -4.35 -12.77
CA ALA A 151 -14.89 -3.13 -12.34
C ALA A 151 -15.63 -2.41 -11.20
N PHE A 152 -16.95 -2.65 -11.06
CA PHE A 152 -17.68 -2.35 -9.83
C PHE A 152 -17.41 -3.50 -8.84
N PRO A 153 -16.75 -3.27 -7.69
CA PRO A 153 -16.19 -4.33 -6.85
C PRO A 153 -17.26 -5.00 -5.96
N TYR A 154 -18.38 -5.41 -6.56
CA TYR A 154 -19.44 -6.15 -5.88
C TYR A 154 -18.98 -7.54 -5.38
N THR A 155 -17.88 -8.05 -5.93
CA THR A 155 -17.17 -9.25 -5.47
C THR A 155 -16.61 -9.09 -4.06
N SER A 156 -16.25 -7.87 -3.67
CA SER A 156 -15.81 -7.50 -2.31
C SER A 156 -16.97 -6.96 -1.48
N TYR A 157 -17.77 -6.04 -2.03
CA TYR A 157 -18.89 -5.41 -1.30
C TYR A 157 -19.97 -6.40 -0.85
N THR A 158 -20.04 -7.59 -1.45
CA THR A 158 -20.92 -8.67 -0.96
C THR A 158 -20.69 -8.99 0.52
N LEU A 159 -19.44 -8.83 1.01
CA LEU A 159 -19.04 -9.09 2.40
C LEU A 159 -19.57 -8.06 3.41
N VAL A 160 -19.94 -6.86 2.94
CA VAL A 160 -20.35 -5.72 3.75
C VAL A 160 -21.78 -5.93 4.26
N THR A 161 -22.03 -5.57 5.52
CA THR A 161 -23.34 -5.75 6.14
C THR A 161 -24.39 -4.87 5.46
N ASP A 162 -25.64 -5.32 5.45
CA ASP A 162 -26.74 -4.55 4.88
C ASP A 162 -26.89 -3.19 5.60
N GLU A 163 -26.63 -3.16 6.91
CA GLU A 163 -26.64 -1.93 7.72
C GLU A 163 -25.60 -0.91 7.25
N ASP A 164 -24.33 -1.32 7.12
CA ASP A 164 -23.25 -0.44 6.67
C ASP A 164 -23.53 0.06 5.23
N LEU A 165 -24.06 -0.79 4.36
CA LEU A 165 -24.44 -0.40 2.99
C LEU A 165 -25.61 0.60 2.97
N LEU A 166 -26.62 0.40 3.82
CA LEU A 166 -27.74 1.34 3.91
C LEU A 166 -27.36 2.66 4.58
N ALA A 167 -26.37 2.67 5.48
CA ALA A 167 -25.77 3.90 5.97
C ALA A 167 -25.09 4.66 4.83
N ILE A 168 -24.28 3.99 3.99
CA ILE A 168 -23.69 4.60 2.78
C ILE A 168 -24.79 5.18 1.88
N LYS A 169 -25.87 4.44 1.65
CA LYS A 169 -27.01 4.93 0.87
C LYS A 169 -27.63 6.18 1.50
N ALA A 170 -27.85 6.19 2.81
CA ALA A 170 -28.40 7.35 3.52
C ALA A 170 -27.53 8.59 3.33
N TYR A 171 -26.21 8.45 3.42
CA TYR A 171 -25.27 9.52 3.12
C TYR A 171 -25.38 9.99 1.66
N LEU A 172 -25.33 9.09 0.68
CA LEU A 172 -25.46 9.46 -0.73
C LEU A 172 -26.78 10.19 -1.00
N MET A 173 -27.88 9.73 -0.39
CA MET A 173 -29.22 10.34 -0.48
C MET A 173 -29.33 11.71 0.19
N SER A 174 -28.38 12.08 1.07
CA SER A 174 -28.32 13.40 1.70
C SER A 174 -27.63 14.47 0.82
N LEU A 175 -26.95 14.06 -0.26
CA LEU A 175 -26.19 14.97 -1.13
C LEU A 175 -27.09 15.76 -2.09
N GLU A 176 -26.54 16.81 -2.69
CA GLU A 176 -27.22 17.50 -3.77
C GLU A 176 -27.35 16.60 -5.02
N PRO A 177 -28.54 16.53 -5.65
CA PRO A 177 -28.70 15.78 -6.88
C PRO A 177 -27.94 16.43 -8.04
N SER A 178 -27.34 15.59 -8.90
CA SER A 178 -26.70 16.04 -10.12
C SER A 178 -27.46 15.65 -11.37
N SER A 179 -27.61 16.61 -12.30
CA SER A 179 -28.13 16.38 -13.64
C SER A 179 -27.05 15.91 -14.64
N TYR A 180 -25.81 15.71 -14.20
CA TYR A 180 -24.75 15.21 -15.08
C TYR A 180 -25.05 13.77 -15.50
N GLN A 181 -24.97 13.53 -16.81
CA GLN A 181 -25.10 12.22 -17.42
C GLN A 181 -23.70 11.73 -17.83
N PRO A 182 -23.14 10.72 -17.16
CA PRO A 182 -21.88 10.12 -17.56
C PRO A 182 -21.93 9.55 -18.98
N PRO A 183 -20.77 9.53 -19.68
CA PRO A 183 -20.64 8.81 -20.94
C PRO A 183 -21.00 7.33 -20.79
N LYS A 184 -21.34 6.68 -21.90
CA LYS A 184 -21.61 5.24 -21.89
C LYS A 184 -20.28 4.48 -21.89
N THR A 185 -20.21 3.39 -21.14
CA THR A 185 -19.13 2.40 -21.23
C THR A 185 -18.91 1.92 -22.67
N GLU A 186 -17.66 1.93 -23.12
CA GLU A 186 -17.22 1.55 -24.46
C GLU A 186 -16.25 0.36 -24.38
N LEU A 187 -16.81 -0.85 -24.38
CA LEU A 187 -16.01 -2.07 -24.42
C LEU A 187 -15.99 -2.67 -25.83
N HIS A 188 -14.86 -3.30 -26.15
CA HIS A 188 -14.71 -4.07 -27.38
C HIS A 188 -15.59 -5.32 -27.36
N TRP A 189 -16.08 -5.74 -28.52
CA TRP A 189 -16.73 -7.03 -28.65
C TRP A 189 -15.70 -8.16 -28.36
N PRO A 190 -16.06 -9.22 -27.61
CA PRO A 190 -17.39 -9.55 -27.08
C PRO A 190 -17.69 -8.98 -25.67
N PHE A 191 -16.77 -8.27 -25.03
CA PHE A 191 -16.91 -7.75 -23.65
C PHE A 191 -18.04 -6.71 -23.49
N SER A 192 -18.46 -6.05 -24.57
CA SER A 192 -19.67 -5.20 -24.58
C SER A 192 -20.99 -5.96 -24.42
N MET A 193 -21.01 -7.28 -24.57
CA MET A 193 -22.22 -8.09 -24.43
C MET A 193 -22.56 -8.36 -22.95
N ARG A 194 -23.33 -7.46 -22.33
CA ARG A 194 -23.78 -7.56 -20.92
C ARG A 194 -24.24 -8.96 -20.47
N PRO A 195 -25.05 -9.71 -21.25
CA PRO A 195 -25.52 -11.04 -20.81
C PRO A 195 -24.41 -12.07 -20.56
N LEU A 196 -23.23 -11.93 -21.17
CA LEU A 196 -22.11 -12.85 -20.92
C LEU A 196 -21.61 -12.78 -19.46
N LEU A 197 -21.88 -11.67 -18.77
CA LEU A 197 -21.48 -11.49 -17.38
C LEU A 197 -22.22 -12.42 -16.41
N PHE A 198 -23.38 -12.98 -16.77
CA PHE A 198 -23.99 -14.03 -15.95
C PHE A 198 -23.12 -15.29 -15.89
N GLY A 199 -22.54 -15.69 -17.03
CA GLY A 199 -21.58 -16.79 -17.06
C GLY A 199 -20.28 -16.44 -16.33
N TRP A 200 -19.84 -15.19 -16.42
CA TRP A 200 -18.70 -14.70 -15.64
C TRP A 200 -18.97 -14.78 -14.13
N GLN A 201 -20.15 -14.32 -13.67
CA GLN A 201 -20.54 -14.36 -12.27
C GLN A 201 -20.61 -15.80 -11.73
N GLU A 202 -21.18 -16.73 -12.50
CA GLU A 202 -21.22 -18.15 -12.12
C GLU A 202 -19.83 -18.75 -11.89
N LEU A 203 -18.83 -18.30 -12.65
CA LEU A 203 -17.46 -18.83 -12.56
C LEU A 203 -16.61 -18.12 -11.49
N TYR A 204 -16.82 -16.83 -11.28
CA TYR A 204 -15.86 -15.98 -10.55
C TYR A 204 -16.46 -15.19 -9.39
N PHE A 205 -17.78 -15.18 -9.21
CA PHE A 205 -18.43 -14.48 -8.11
C PHE A 205 -19.01 -15.45 -7.08
N LYS A 206 -18.60 -15.28 -5.82
CA LYS A 206 -19.16 -16.00 -4.68
C LYS A 206 -19.86 -15.02 -3.75
N ALA A 207 -21.18 -14.97 -3.83
CA ALA A 207 -21.97 -14.18 -2.90
C ALA A 207 -21.80 -14.68 -1.45
N GLY A 208 -21.68 -13.77 -0.50
CA GLY A 208 -21.57 -14.11 0.91
C GLY A 208 -21.34 -12.89 1.78
N ARG A 209 -21.63 -12.99 3.08
CA ARG A 209 -21.31 -11.94 4.06
C ARG A 209 -20.02 -12.28 4.79
N PHE A 210 -19.33 -11.25 5.28
CA PHE A 210 -18.22 -11.45 6.20
C PHE A 210 -18.71 -12.21 7.44
N GLN A 211 -17.92 -13.19 7.87
CA GLN A 211 -18.15 -13.94 9.10
C GLN A 211 -16.90 -13.80 9.95
N ALA A 212 -17.07 -13.25 11.16
CA ALA A 212 -15.97 -13.12 12.10
C ALA A 212 -15.43 -14.51 12.47
N ASP A 213 -14.11 -14.68 12.44
CA ASP A 213 -13.45 -15.88 12.94
C ASP A 213 -13.40 -15.79 14.48
N PRO A 214 -14.06 -16.70 15.21
CA PRO A 214 -14.07 -16.69 16.67
C PRO A 214 -12.69 -17.00 17.29
N ASN A 215 -11.72 -17.47 16.49
CA ASN A 215 -10.35 -17.72 16.93
C ASN A 215 -9.40 -16.55 16.68
N ARG A 216 -9.93 -15.43 16.16
CA ARG A 216 -9.17 -14.20 15.88
C ARG A 216 -9.65 -13.08 16.79
N SER A 217 -8.79 -12.08 17.00
CA SER A 217 -9.16 -10.89 17.79
C SER A 217 -10.23 -10.06 17.08
N GLU A 218 -10.87 -9.17 17.83
CA GLU A 218 -11.82 -8.20 17.27
C GLU A 218 -11.12 -7.27 16.25
N ASP A 219 -9.92 -6.77 16.58
CA ASP A 219 -9.09 -5.97 15.66
C ASP A 219 -8.81 -6.71 14.35
N TRP A 220 -8.46 -7.99 14.40
CA TRP A 220 -8.19 -8.77 13.19
C TRP A 220 -9.46 -8.92 12.34
N ASN A 221 -10.60 -9.23 12.98
CA ASN A 221 -11.87 -9.37 12.28
C ASN A 221 -12.33 -8.03 11.67
N ARG A 222 -12.12 -6.92 12.38
CA ARG A 222 -12.40 -5.58 11.86
C ARG A 222 -11.51 -5.23 10.67
N GLY A 223 -10.22 -5.54 10.76
CA GLY A 223 -9.27 -5.38 9.66
C GLY A 223 -9.65 -6.18 8.43
N ALA A 224 -9.95 -7.47 8.62
CA ALA A 224 -10.41 -8.36 7.55
C ALA A 224 -11.67 -7.84 6.87
N TYR A 225 -12.65 -7.40 7.65
CA TYR A 225 -13.89 -6.80 7.13
C TYR A 225 -13.65 -5.57 6.26
N LEU A 226 -12.74 -4.69 6.68
CA LEU A 226 -12.41 -3.48 5.94
C LEU A 226 -11.57 -3.79 4.70
N VAL A 227 -10.51 -4.59 4.82
CA VAL A 227 -9.59 -4.91 3.72
C VAL A 227 -10.26 -5.74 2.62
N GLU A 228 -11.02 -6.76 2.98
CA GLU A 228 -11.66 -7.66 2.02
C GLU A 228 -13.00 -7.12 1.50
N GLY A 229 -13.68 -6.29 2.30
CA GLY A 229 -14.98 -5.69 2.00
C GLY A 229 -14.87 -4.31 1.36
N LEU A 230 -15.05 -3.25 2.15
CA LEU A 230 -15.13 -1.87 1.64
C LEU A 230 -13.84 -1.38 1.00
N GLY A 231 -12.68 -1.68 1.60
CA GLY A 231 -11.37 -1.30 1.08
C GLY A 231 -10.93 -2.12 -0.15
N HIS A 232 -11.60 -3.25 -0.42
CA HIS A 232 -11.44 -4.09 -1.62
C HIS A 232 -9.99 -4.28 -2.09
N CYS A 233 -9.03 -4.37 -1.17
CA CYS A 233 -7.60 -4.26 -1.50
C CYS A 233 -7.16 -5.35 -2.50
N GLY A 234 -7.81 -6.51 -2.44
CA GLY A 234 -7.58 -7.62 -3.35
C GLY A 234 -7.91 -7.32 -4.81
N GLU A 235 -8.74 -6.31 -5.12
CA GLU A 235 -9.09 -5.94 -6.50
C GLU A 235 -7.90 -5.29 -7.23
N CYS A 236 -6.97 -4.67 -6.50
CA CYS A 236 -5.72 -4.12 -7.07
C CYS A 236 -4.51 -5.01 -6.78
N HIS A 237 -4.43 -5.61 -5.59
CA HIS A 237 -3.27 -6.39 -5.14
C HIS A 237 -3.35 -7.89 -5.47
N THR A 238 -4.28 -8.32 -6.33
CA THR A 238 -4.38 -9.71 -6.80
C THR A 238 -4.29 -9.78 -8.33
N PRO A 239 -3.46 -10.67 -8.89
CA PRO A 239 -3.40 -10.89 -10.34
C PRO A 239 -4.78 -11.24 -10.91
N ARG A 240 -5.05 -10.76 -12.13
CA ARG A 240 -6.27 -11.09 -12.87
C ARG A 240 -5.98 -12.06 -13.99
N ASN A 241 -6.90 -12.99 -14.22
CA ASN A 241 -6.86 -13.88 -15.38
C ASN A 241 -7.32 -13.16 -16.67
N LEU A 242 -7.27 -13.86 -17.81
CA LEU A 242 -7.66 -13.31 -19.12
C LEU A 242 -9.13 -12.85 -19.20
N ALA A 243 -9.99 -13.31 -18.29
CA ALA A 243 -11.38 -12.86 -18.19
C ALA A 243 -11.55 -11.66 -17.24
N GLY A 244 -10.46 -11.08 -16.74
CA GLY A 244 -10.47 -9.94 -15.82
C GLY A 244 -10.86 -10.28 -14.37
N ALA A 245 -11.00 -11.57 -14.03
CA ALA A 245 -11.31 -11.99 -12.66
C ALA A 245 -10.04 -12.15 -11.83
N THR A 246 -10.10 -11.77 -10.55
CA THR A 246 -9.00 -11.99 -9.60
C THR A 246 -8.72 -13.48 -9.41
N GLU A 247 -7.44 -13.85 -9.35
CA GLU A 247 -7.01 -15.23 -9.14
C GLU A 247 -6.92 -15.52 -7.64
N SER A 248 -7.96 -16.11 -7.04
CA SER A 248 -8.03 -16.32 -5.58
C SER A 248 -6.86 -17.12 -4.99
N SER A 249 -6.24 -18.02 -5.77
CA SER A 249 -5.03 -18.76 -5.34
C SER A 249 -3.81 -17.85 -5.15
N LYS A 250 -3.79 -16.69 -5.82
CA LYS A 250 -2.77 -15.63 -5.78
C LYS A 250 -3.29 -14.37 -5.07
N ALA A 251 -4.31 -14.50 -4.23
CA ALA A 251 -4.85 -13.36 -3.50
C ALA A 251 -3.75 -12.59 -2.75
N MET A 252 -3.76 -11.26 -2.93
CA MET A 252 -2.85 -10.29 -2.31
C MET A 252 -1.38 -10.39 -2.71
N THR A 253 -1.04 -11.13 -3.77
CA THR A 253 0.37 -11.33 -4.16
C THR A 253 0.94 -10.24 -5.08
N GLY A 254 0.22 -9.13 -5.27
CA GLY A 254 0.58 -8.01 -6.14
C GLY A 254 0.15 -8.19 -7.60
N ALA A 255 -0.07 -7.09 -8.30
CA ALA A 255 -0.46 -7.07 -9.72
C ALA A 255 -0.18 -5.71 -10.36
N VAL A 256 -0.04 -5.69 -11.70
CA VAL A 256 -0.02 -4.44 -12.46
C VAL A 256 -1.45 -4.00 -12.77
N ILE A 257 -1.80 -2.77 -12.40
CA ILE A 257 -3.10 -2.13 -12.65
C ILE A 257 -2.84 -0.74 -13.23
N ASP A 258 -3.45 -0.45 -14.38
CA ASP A 258 -3.24 0.82 -15.10
C ASP A 258 -1.74 1.14 -15.33
N GLY A 259 -0.93 0.11 -15.56
CA GLY A 259 0.53 0.26 -15.73
C GLY A 259 1.31 0.58 -14.45
N TRP A 260 0.65 0.81 -13.31
CA TRP A 260 1.27 0.87 -11.97
C TRP A 260 1.34 -0.52 -11.34
N TYR A 261 2.31 -0.78 -10.50
CA TYR A 261 2.45 -2.03 -9.76
C TYR A 261 1.88 -1.89 -8.34
N ALA A 262 0.81 -2.63 -8.06
CA ALA A 262 0.32 -2.83 -6.71
C ALA A 262 1.13 -3.95 -6.04
N PRO A 263 1.91 -3.68 -4.98
CA PRO A 263 2.84 -4.65 -4.41
C PRO A 263 2.16 -5.84 -3.71
N ASN A 264 2.94 -6.88 -3.40
CA ASN A 264 2.47 -8.01 -2.60
C ASN A 264 2.17 -7.55 -1.16
N LEU A 265 0.96 -7.84 -0.66
CA LEU A 265 0.52 -7.48 0.70
C LEU A 265 0.64 -8.63 1.70
N THR A 266 1.15 -9.80 1.28
CA THR A 266 1.35 -10.93 2.20
C THR A 266 2.63 -10.79 3.02
N GLU A 267 2.81 -11.59 4.07
CA GLU A 267 4.03 -11.62 4.91
C GLU A 267 5.28 -12.21 4.23
N ASP A 268 5.33 -12.20 2.90
CA ASP A 268 6.53 -12.59 2.16
C ASP A 268 7.69 -11.62 2.45
N LEU A 269 8.89 -12.15 2.74
CA LEU A 269 10.07 -11.36 3.14
C LEU A 269 10.81 -10.71 1.96
N ASP A 270 10.58 -11.20 0.74
CA ASP A 270 11.28 -10.74 -0.48
C ASP A 270 10.46 -9.63 -1.15
N SER A 271 9.17 -9.88 -1.34
CA SER A 271 8.27 -9.04 -2.13
C SER A 271 7.13 -8.42 -1.33
N GLY A 272 6.88 -8.90 -0.11
CA GLY A 272 5.71 -8.56 0.69
C GLY A 272 5.98 -7.67 1.91
N LEU A 273 5.05 -7.70 2.86
CA LEU A 273 5.07 -6.90 4.09
C LEU A 273 5.90 -7.54 5.21
N GLY A 274 6.58 -8.66 4.97
CA GLY A 274 7.29 -9.40 6.03
C GLY A 274 8.36 -8.57 6.76
N ASN A 275 8.96 -7.60 6.08
CA ASN A 275 9.97 -6.69 6.64
C ASN A 275 9.39 -5.43 7.30
N TRP A 276 8.08 -5.19 7.14
CA TRP A 276 7.40 -4.03 7.70
C TRP A 276 6.93 -4.34 9.12
N SER A 277 7.16 -3.41 10.04
CA SER A 277 6.47 -3.39 11.32
C SER A 277 5.00 -3.00 11.14
N LEU A 278 4.20 -3.33 12.16
CA LEU A 278 2.79 -2.95 12.19
C LEU A 278 2.61 -1.43 12.21
N ASP A 279 3.47 -0.71 12.93
CA ASP A 279 3.38 0.75 13.06
C ASP A 279 3.76 1.45 11.75
N GLU A 280 4.79 0.96 11.04
CA GLU A 280 5.15 1.49 9.70
C GLU A 280 4.02 1.28 8.70
N LEU A 281 3.37 0.11 8.72
CA LEU A 281 2.24 -0.17 7.85
C LEU A 281 1.03 0.74 8.18
N ALA A 282 0.72 0.92 9.47
CA ALA A 282 -0.35 1.82 9.89
C ALA A 282 -0.05 3.28 9.52
N GLU A 283 1.21 3.72 9.63
CA GLU A 283 1.64 5.05 9.19
C GLU A 283 1.46 5.20 7.68
N PHE A 284 1.89 4.22 6.88
CA PHE A 284 1.74 4.25 5.43
C PHE A 284 0.27 4.29 5.00
N LEU A 285 -0.59 3.47 5.60
CA LEU A 285 -2.01 3.46 5.27
C LEU A 285 -2.69 4.80 5.62
N SER A 286 -2.27 5.47 6.71
CA SER A 286 -2.89 6.73 7.13
C SER A 286 -2.32 7.98 6.48
N THR A 287 -1.05 7.96 6.06
CA THR A 287 -0.34 9.15 5.58
C THR A 287 0.22 9.01 4.17
N GLY A 288 0.29 7.79 3.65
CA GLY A 288 0.98 7.47 2.40
C GLY A 288 2.49 7.44 2.53
N ILE A 289 3.05 7.54 3.75
CA ILE A 289 4.48 7.61 4.02
C ILE A 289 4.85 6.53 5.02
N ALA A 290 5.89 5.74 4.72
CA ALA A 290 6.50 4.82 5.68
C ALA A 290 7.99 5.14 5.84
N ARG A 291 8.40 5.46 7.07
CA ARG A 291 9.80 5.58 7.45
C ARG A 291 10.31 4.20 7.83
N THR A 292 10.96 3.50 6.90
CA THR A 292 11.39 2.12 7.15
C THR A 292 12.62 2.07 8.05
N ALA A 293 12.55 1.34 9.17
CA ALA A 293 13.59 1.25 10.18
C ALA A 293 14.82 0.41 9.76
N GLN A 294 14.95 0.05 8.48
CA GLN A 294 15.96 -0.91 7.99
C GLN A 294 17.35 -0.33 7.70
N VAL A 295 17.73 0.78 8.32
CA VAL A 295 19.14 1.22 8.37
C VAL A 295 19.58 1.22 9.82
N ASP A 296 20.72 0.59 10.07
CA ASP A 296 21.31 0.49 11.39
C ASP A 296 21.48 1.90 12.00
N ALA A 297 20.78 2.15 13.10
CA ALA A 297 20.83 3.39 13.88
C ALA A 297 22.20 3.62 14.56
N SER A 298 23.29 3.08 14.01
CA SER A 298 24.66 3.31 14.45
C SER A 298 25.29 4.54 13.78
N ASP A 299 24.65 5.07 12.75
CA ASP A 299 25.01 6.33 12.10
C ASP A 299 23.87 7.35 12.26
N ASP A 300 24.02 8.29 13.19
CA ASP A 300 23.05 9.35 13.51
C ASP A 300 22.86 10.38 12.36
N SER A 301 23.44 10.12 11.17
CA SER A 301 23.47 11.04 10.03
C SER A 301 22.56 10.67 8.85
N GLU A 302 21.97 9.47 8.79
CA GLU A 302 21.09 9.05 7.69
C GLU A 302 19.64 8.85 8.17
N ALA A 303 18.72 9.69 7.68
CA ALA A 303 17.30 9.44 7.88
C ALA A 303 16.91 8.11 7.20
N PRO A 304 16.05 7.27 7.83
CA PRO A 304 15.62 6.01 7.25
C PRO A 304 15.02 6.21 5.86
N PRO A 305 15.20 5.26 4.92
CA PRO A 305 14.57 5.35 3.61
C PRO A 305 13.07 5.43 3.78
N VAL A 306 12.50 6.48 3.20
CA VAL A 306 11.08 6.75 3.18
C VAL A 306 10.53 6.17 1.89
N THR A 307 9.56 5.27 2.00
CA THR A 307 8.71 4.91 0.86
C THR A 307 7.44 5.71 0.94
N GLU A 308 6.92 6.06 -0.23
CA GLU A 308 5.70 6.87 -0.35
C GLU A 308 4.73 6.16 -1.29
N ALA A 309 3.44 6.35 -1.06
CA ALA A 309 2.41 5.88 -1.95
C ALA A 309 2.53 6.65 -3.29
N LEU A 310 2.40 5.93 -4.39
CA LEU A 310 2.44 6.49 -5.74
C LEU A 310 1.19 6.11 -6.52
N GLY A 311 0.86 6.92 -7.53
CA GLY A 311 -0.23 6.65 -8.48
C GLY A 311 -1.56 6.34 -7.78
N PRO A 312 -2.29 5.29 -8.21
CA PRO A 312 -3.60 4.94 -7.66
C PRO A 312 -3.60 4.67 -6.16
N MET A 313 -2.54 4.06 -5.60
CA MET A 313 -2.49 3.77 -4.16
C MET A 313 -2.54 5.05 -3.34
N ALA A 314 -1.98 6.12 -3.87
CA ALA A 314 -1.86 7.36 -3.15
C ALA A 314 -3.14 8.22 -3.27
N GLU A 315 -3.91 8.04 -4.36
CA GLU A 315 -5.30 8.48 -4.41
C GLU A 315 -6.16 7.75 -3.37
N VAL A 316 -5.97 6.43 -3.21
CA VAL A 316 -6.67 5.63 -2.18
C VAL A 316 -6.34 6.15 -0.78
N VAL A 317 -5.07 6.48 -0.50
CA VAL A 317 -4.70 7.10 0.78
C VAL A 317 -5.43 8.43 0.97
N HIS A 318 -5.34 9.33 0.01
CA HIS A 318 -5.89 10.69 0.13
C HIS A 318 -7.42 10.71 0.21
N ASN A 319 -8.08 9.95 -0.66
CA ASN A 319 -9.53 9.95 -0.81
C ASN A 319 -10.26 9.04 0.20
N SER A 320 -9.58 8.02 0.72
CA SER A 320 -10.13 7.03 1.64
C SER A 320 -9.36 6.94 2.95
N LEU A 321 -8.18 6.30 2.95
CA LEU A 321 -7.57 5.78 4.18
C LEU A 321 -7.18 6.86 5.19
N ALA A 322 -6.69 8.02 4.72
CA ALA A 322 -6.32 9.15 5.58
C ALA A 322 -7.52 9.74 6.35
N LYS A 323 -8.75 9.38 6.00
CA LYS A 323 -10.00 9.82 6.65
C LYS A 323 -10.50 8.81 7.69
N LEU A 324 -9.87 7.64 7.81
CA LEU A 324 -10.26 6.59 8.73
C LEU A 324 -9.73 6.84 10.14
N THR A 325 -10.37 6.22 11.13
CA THR A 325 -9.88 6.28 12.50
C THR A 325 -8.56 5.52 12.64
N ALA A 326 -7.72 5.95 13.59
CA ALA A 326 -6.48 5.24 13.90
C ALA A 326 -6.73 3.77 14.29
N ALA A 327 -7.84 3.49 14.97
CA ALA A 327 -8.27 2.13 15.32
C ALA A 327 -8.55 1.27 14.07
N ASP A 328 -9.28 1.79 13.08
CA ASP A 328 -9.57 1.05 11.85
C ASP A 328 -8.31 0.85 10.99
N ILE A 329 -7.45 1.87 10.87
CA ILE A 329 -6.15 1.75 10.19
C ILE A 329 -5.28 0.68 10.86
N ARG A 330 -5.22 0.69 12.19
CA ARG A 330 -4.47 -0.32 12.94
C ARG A 330 -5.08 -1.72 12.77
N ALA A 331 -6.39 -1.85 12.77
CA ALA A 331 -7.08 -3.12 12.51
C ALA A 331 -6.75 -3.67 11.13
N MET A 332 -6.77 -2.81 10.09
CA MET A 332 -6.34 -3.19 8.73
C MET A 332 -4.88 -3.67 8.72
N ALA A 333 -3.98 -2.96 9.38
CA ALA A 333 -2.58 -3.36 9.50
C ALA A 333 -2.42 -4.71 10.23
N VAL A 334 -3.16 -4.96 11.33
CA VAL A 334 -3.17 -6.24 12.05
C VAL A 334 -3.58 -7.39 11.13
N TYR A 335 -4.61 -7.19 10.31
CA TYR A 335 -5.07 -8.21 9.37
C TYR A 335 -4.03 -8.50 8.27
N LEU A 336 -3.51 -7.45 7.62
CA LEU A 336 -2.50 -7.58 6.57
C LEU A 336 -1.23 -8.27 7.08
N LYS A 337 -0.78 -7.93 8.30
CA LYS A 337 0.39 -8.54 8.95
C LYS A 337 0.21 -10.02 9.34
N ASP A 338 -1.00 -10.55 9.25
CA ASP A 338 -1.31 -11.96 9.51
C ASP A 338 -1.56 -12.76 8.21
N LEU A 339 -1.51 -12.10 7.04
CA LEU A 339 -1.67 -12.79 5.77
C LEU A 339 -0.50 -13.76 5.53
N PRO A 340 -0.77 -15.04 5.23
CA PRO A 340 0.29 -16.02 5.05
C PRO A 340 1.19 -15.63 3.88
N ALA A 341 2.50 -15.68 4.10
CA ALA A 341 3.49 -15.42 3.06
C ALA A 341 3.20 -16.24 1.80
N LYS A 342 3.01 -15.54 0.69
CA LYS A 342 2.92 -16.12 -0.64
C LYS A 342 3.90 -15.38 -1.52
N ALA A 343 4.73 -16.13 -2.23
CA ALA A 343 5.57 -15.53 -3.25
C ALA A 343 4.68 -14.87 -4.31
N ALA A 344 4.99 -13.62 -4.66
CA ALA A 344 4.47 -12.99 -5.85
C ALA A 344 4.67 -13.92 -7.06
N PRO A 345 3.78 -13.95 -8.07
CA PRO A 345 4.02 -14.67 -9.30
C PRO A 345 5.28 -14.08 -9.93
N THR A 346 6.40 -14.76 -9.71
CA THR A 346 7.69 -14.25 -10.14
C THR A 346 7.75 -14.32 -11.65
N HIS A 347 7.55 -13.18 -12.32
CA HIS A 347 8.23 -12.94 -13.59
C HIS A 347 9.67 -12.55 -13.26
N ARG A 348 10.38 -13.33 -12.43
CA ARG A 348 11.76 -13.05 -12.02
C ARG A 348 12.54 -12.79 -13.30
N PRO A 349 12.90 -11.54 -13.61
CA PRO A 349 13.90 -11.32 -14.63
C PRO A 349 15.12 -12.07 -14.10
N ARG A 350 15.82 -12.82 -14.95
CA ARG A 350 17.18 -13.23 -14.58
C ARG A 350 17.87 -11.96 -14.11
N VAL A 351 18.43 -11.95 -12.90
CA VAL A 351 19.36 -10.91 -12.45
C VAL A 351 20.22 -10.58 -13.67
N PRO A 352 20.06 -9.41 -14.30
CA PRO A 352 20.80 -9.16 -15.52
C PRO A 352 22.28 -9.07 -15.12
N PRO A 353 23.21 -9.40 -16.03
CA PRO A 353 24.59 -8.99 -15.82
C PRO A 353 24.60 -7.51 -15.45
N GLN A 354 25.48 -7.12 -14.52
CA GLN A 354 25.75 -5.72 -14.20
C GLN A 354 25.73 -4.88 -15.49
N LEU A 355 25.06 -3.73 -15.47
CA LEU A 355 25.00 -2.81 -16.61
C LEU A 355 26.38 -2.70 -17.25
N SER A 356 26.43 -2.65 -18.59
CA SER A 356 27.71 -2.38 -19.24
C SER A 356 28.26 -1.04 -18.71
N GLN A 357 29.58 -0.92 -18.62
CA GLN A 357 30.18 0.31 -18.12
C GLN A 357 29.67 1.55 -18.89
N ALA A 358 29.50 1.42 -20.20
CA ALA A 358 28.97 2.48 -21.05
C ALA A 358 27.52 2.85 -20.70
N ASP A 359 26.65 1.86 -20.48
CA ASP A 359 25.24 2.11 -20.12
C ASP A 359 25.14 2.74 -18.72
N PHE A 360 25.98 2.29 -17.78
CA PHE A 360 26.05 2.85 -16.43
C PHE A 360 26.52 4.32 -16.45
N GLU A 361 27.57 4.63 -17.21
CA GLU A 361 28.08 6.00 -17.36
C GLU A 361 27.06 6.91 -18.06
N SER A 362 26.41 6.44 -19.13
CA SER A 362 25.36 7.16 -19.84
C SER A 362 24.15 7.47 -18.93
N GLY A 363 23.69 6.48 -18.17
CA GLY A 363 22.59 6.66 -17.23
C GLY A 363 22.94 7.59 -16.07
N ARG A 364 24.19 7.54 -15.58
CA ARG A 364 24.69 8.50 -14.60
C ARG A 364 24.66 9.92 -15.18
N ASP A 365 25.11 10.13 -16.41
CA ASP A 365 25.15 11.48 -17.00
C ASP A 365 23.73 12.06 -17.16
N LEU A 366 22.75 11.24 -17.54
CA LEU A 366 21.33 11.61 -17.53
C LEU A 366 20.84 11.96 -16.12
N TYR A 367 21.19 11.16 -15.12
CA TYR A 367 20.83 11.39 -13.72
C TYR A 367 21.41 12.71 -13.19
N MET A 368 22.69 12.98 -13.42
CA MET A 368 23.35 14.22 -12.99
C MET A 368 22.71 15.45 -13.67
N THR A 369 22.25 15.29 -14.92
CA THR A 369 21.63 16.38 -15.69
C THR A 369 20.20 16.68 -15.23
N HIS A 370 19.40 15.65 -14.94
CA HIS A 370 17.94 15.77 -14.79
C HIS A 370 17.41 15.52 -13.37
N CYS A 371 18.13 14.76 -12.55
CA CYS A 371 17.60 14.20 -11.31
C CYS A 371 18.37 14.64 -10.05
N GLN A 372 19.70 14.80 -10.16
CA GLN A 372 20.60 15.05 -9.02
C GLN A 372 20.22 16.30 -8.21
N ALA A 373 19.69 17.35 -8.85
CA ALA A 373 19.35 18.60 -8.17
C ALA A 373 18.37 18.38 -6.98
N CYS A 374 17.51 17.37 -7.08
CA CYS A 374 16.54 17.03 -6.04
C CYS A 374 16.93 15.74 -5.30
N HIS A 375 17.29 14.68 -6.04
CA HIS A 375 17.58 13.36 -5.46
C HIS A 375 19.01 13.20 -4.92
N GLN A 376 19.83 14.27 -5.03
CA GLN A 376 21.23 14.34 -4.61
C GLN A 376 22.15 13.39 -5.40
N ASP A 377 23.45 13.39 -5.13
CA ASP A 377 24.47 12.64 -5.89
C ASP A 377 24.51 11.14 -5.57
N HIS A 378 24.13 10.77 -4.34
CA HIS A 378 24.10 9.40 -3.85
C HIS A 378 22.67 8.83 -3.72
N GLY A 379 21.69 9.47 -4.35
CA GLY A 379 20.30 9.03 -4.32
C GLY A 379 19.65 9.12 -2.95
N GLN A 380 20.23 9.88 -2.01
CA GLN A 380 19.75 10.04 -0.63
C GLN A 380 18.50 10.94 -0.54
N GLY A 381 18.22 11.73 -1.57
CA GLY A 381 17.10 12.67 -1.57
C GLY A 381 17.23 13.76 -0.49
N LEU A 382 16.11 14.38 -0.16
CA LEU A 382 15.97 15.38 0.90
C LEU A 382 14.57 15.23 1.50
N ALA A 383 14.46 14.43 2.56
CA ALA A 383 13.19 14.20 3.23
C ALA A 383 12.64 15.50 3.87
N PRO A 384 11.31 15.70 3.89
CA PRO A 384 10.25 14.87 3.27
C PRO A 384 9.89 15.30 1.83
N TYR A 385 10.73 16.11 1.17
CA TYR A 385 10.40 16.75 -0.11
C TYR A 385 10.78 15.90 -1.33
N PHE A 386 11.95 15.27 -1.27
CA PHE A 386 12.46 14.40 -2.32
C PHE A 386 12.83 13.06 -1.71
N PRO A 387 12.10 11.97 -2.03
CA PRO A 387 12.37 10.67 -1.45
C PRO A 387 13.75 10.17 -1.85
N ALA A 388 14.34 9.36 -0.96
CA ALA A 388 15.54 8.61 -1.28
C ALA A 388 15.22 7.64 -2.44
N LEU A 389 16.14 7.52 -3.38
CA LEU A 389 16.12 6.49 -4.44
C LEU A 389 16.99 5.29 -4.06
N ARG A 390 18.01 5.51 -3.22
CA ARG A 390 18.83 4.44 -2.64
C ARG A 390 18.01 3.65 -1.62
N GLY A 391 17.96 2.33 -1.78
CA GLY A 391 17.26 1.42 -0.88
C GLY A 391 15.73 1.57 -0.87
N ASN A 392 15.17 2.37 -1.77
CA ASN A 392 13.73 2.60 -1.82
C ASN A 392 13.01 1.39 -2.45
N PRO A 393 12.02 0.79 -1.76
CA PRO A 393 11.26 -0.35 -2.29
C PRO A 393 10.69 -0.14 -3.69
N VAL A 394 10.22 1.07 -4.03
CA VAL A 394 9.72 1.41 -5.38
C VAL A 394 10.80 1.24 -6.45
N VAL A 395 12.06 1.51 -6.10
CA VAL A 395 13.21 1.37 -7.00
C VAL A 395 13.70 -0.07 -7.03
N THR A 396 13.72 -0.77 -5.90
CA THR A 396 14.35 -2.09 -5.79
C THR A 396 13.41 -3.26 -6.13
N ILE A 397 12.09 -3.04 -6.16
CA ILE A 397 11.12 -4.08 -6.50
C ILE A 397 11.30 -4.57 -7.95
N ALA A 398 10.96 -5.85 -8.18
CA ALA A 398 11.23 -6.53 -9.44
C ALA A 398 10.53 -5.85 -10.64
N GLU A 399 9.27 -5.47 -10.47
CA GLU A 399 8.47 -4.75 -11.45
C GLU A 399 8.91 -3.27 -11.53
N SER A 400 9.43 -2.86 -12.69
CA SER A 400 9.95 -1.51 -12.91
C SER A 400 8.88 -0.44 -13.23
N ASN A 401 7.61 -0.86 -13.26
CA ASN A 401 6.47 -0.02 -13.61
C ASN A 401 6.45 1.32 -12.88
N ASP A 402 6.57 1.29 -11.55
CA ASP A 402 6.38 2.48 -10.73
C ASP A 402 7.50 3.50 -10.94
N VAL A 403 8.76 3.06 -11.03
CA VAL A 403 9.88 3.97 -11.32
C VAL A 403 9.77 4.57 -12.73
N ILE A 404 9.32 3.79 -13.72
CA ILE A 404 9.10 4.29 -15.08
C ILE A 404 7.97 5.32 -15.10
N LYS A 405 6.79 4.99 -14.54
CA LYS A 405 5.63 5.90 -14.52
C LYS A 405 5.92 7.16 -13.73
N THR A 406 6.65 7.06 -12.62
CA THR A 406 7.07 8.23 -11.83
C THR A 406 7.96 9.17 -12.65
N ILE A 407 8.91 8.65 -13.44
CA ILE A 407 9.74 9.47 -14.34
C ILE A 407 8.90 10.08 -15.46
N LEU A 408 8.00 9.31 -16.07
CA LEU A 408 7.15 9.79 -17.16
C LEU A 408 6.22 10.92 -16.71
N LEU A 409 5.51 10.70 -15.60
CA LEU A 409 4.38 11.52 -15.16
C LEU A 409 4.78 12.60 -14.14
N GLY A 410 5.89 12.42 -13.41
CA GLY A 410 6.26 13.29 -12.30
C GLY A 410 5.24 13.25 -11.16
N ALA A 411 5.33 14.25 -10.28
CA ALA A 411 4.31 14.51 -9.26
C ALA A 411 3.21 15.41 -9.85
N PRO A 412 1.95 15.31 -9.36
CA PRO A 412 0.86 16.17 -9.78
C PRO A 412 1.22 17.66 -9.66
N ALA A 413 0.76 18.46 -10.63
CA ALA A 413 1.04 19.89 -10.65
C ALA A 413 0.27 20.68 -9.58
N ASP A 414 -0.88 20.15 -9.14
CA ASP A 414 -1.64 20.67 -7.99
C ASP A 414 -1.17 19.97 -6.70
N PRO A 415 -0.58 20.68 -5.73
CA PRO A 415 -0.15 20.09 -4.46
C PRO A 415 -1.30 19.50 -3.62
N SER A 416 -2.56 19.86 -3.90
CA SER A 416 -3.74 19.25 -3.27
C SER A 416 -4.13 17.91 -3.90
N GLU A 417 -3.68 17.66 -5.13
CA GLU A 417 -3.72 16.35 -5.80
C GLU A 417 -2.44 15.56 -5.56
N ALA A 418 -1.38 16.21 -5.07
CA ALA A 418 -0.12 15.56 -4.70
C ALA A 418 -0.25 14.82 -3.35
N PHE A 419 0.29 13.60 -3.32
CA PHE A 419 0.18 12.65 -2.23
C PHE A 419 0.82 13.11 -0.92
N SER A 420 1.85 13.93 -1.04
CA SER A 420 2.42 14.72 0.04
C SER A 420 2.51 16.16 -0.47
N PRO A 421 2.09 17.17 0.30
CA PRO A 421 2.14 18.59 -0.13
C PRO A 421 3.58 19.08 -0.40
N TYR A 422 4.56 18.21 -0.20
CA TYR A 422 5.99 18.47 -0.29
C TYR A 422 6.66 17.87 -1.52
N VAL A 423 6.03 16.90 -2.21
CA VAL A 423 6.68 16.15 -3.29
C VAL A 423 6.42 16.85 -4.62
N VAL A 424 7.49 17.43 -5.17
CA VAL A 424 7.49 18.05 -6.50
C VAL A 424 8.49 17.33 -7.36
N MET A 425 8.02 16.69 -8.43
CA MET A 425 8.86 16.05 -9.43
C MET A 425 8.35 16.43 -10.82
N PRO A 426 9.18 17.01 -11.69
CA PRO A 426 8.74 17.35 -13.05
C PRO A 426 8.50 16.09 -13.89
N PRO A 427 7.51 16.10 -14.81
CA PRO A 427 7.33 15.03 -15.77
C PRO A 427 8.44 15.03 -16.82
N PHE A 428 8.97 13.87 -17.18
CA PHE A 428 9.99 13.73 -18.22
C PHE A 428 9.48 13.12 -19.53
N ALA A 429 8.22 12.69 -19.61
CA ALA A 429 7.67 12.09 -20.83
C ALA A 429 7.89 12.98 -22.08
N ALA A 430 7.72 14.29 -21.97
CA ALA A 430 7.90 15.20 -23.12
C ALA A 430 9.36 15.58 -23.41
N THR A 431 10.28 15.31 -22.49
CA THR A 431 11.67 15.83 -22.52
C THR A 431 12.68 14.75 -22.85
N LEU A 432 12.45 13.51 -22.41
CA LEU A 432 13.34 12.37 -22.62
C LEU A 432 12.70 11.33 -23.54
N THR A 433 13.52 10.73 -24.40
CA THR A 433 13.11 9.58 -25.22
C THR A 433 12.96 8.32 -24.37
N ASP A 434 12.28 7.30 -24.91
CA ASP A 434 12.11 6.01 -24.22
C ASP A 434 13.46 5.36 -23.89
N ASP A 435 14.43 5.45 -24.79
CA ASP A 435 15.81 4.99 -24.54
C ASP A 435 16.48 5.75 -23.39
N GLN A 436 16.31 7.07 -23.33
CA GLN A 436 16.90 7.89 -22.25
C GLN A 436 16.25 7.57 -20.91
N ILE A 437 14.93 7.43 -20.85
CA ILE A 437 14.21 7.04 -19.63
C ILE A 437 14.64 5.64 -19.18
N ALA A 438 14.70 4.68 -20.09
CA ALA A 438 15.18 3.33 -19.79
C ALA A 438 16.61 3.33 -19.25
N THR A 439 17.49 4.14 -19.84
CA THR A 439 18.89 4.27 -19.43
C THR A 439 19.01 4.87 -18.01
N VAL A 440 18.34 5.99 -17.72
CA VAL A 440 18.41 6.62 -16.39
C VAL A 440 17.71 5.79 -15.32
N ALA A 441 16.57 5.15 -15.62
CA ALA A 441 15.88 4.25 -14.71
C ALA A 441 16.75 3.02 -14.38
N SER A 442 17.44 2.46 -15.38
CA SER A 442 18.39 1.37 -15.17
C SER A 442 19.55 1.77 -14.26
N TYR A 443 20.10 2.96 -14.45
CA TYR A 443 21.14 3.49 -13.56
C TYR A 443 20.63 3.63 -12.13
N ILE A 444 19.47 4.26 -11.91
CA ILE A 444 18.86 4.42 -10.58
C ILE A 444 18.64 3.06 -9.90
N ARG A 445 18.18 2.05 -10.65
CA ARG A 445 17.94 0.69 -10.14
C ARG A 445 19.22 -0.09 -9.85
N ALA A 446 20.34 0.24 -10.47
CA ALA A 446 21.62 -0.44 -10.27
C ALA A 446 22.57 0.29 -9.31
N ALA A 447 22.40 1.60 -9.14
CA ALA A 447 23.27 2.45 -8.33
C ALA A 447 23.05 2.24 -6.82
N TRP A 448 24.05 2.65 -6.03
CA TRP A 448 23.97 2.76 -4.56
C TRP A 448 23.60 1.47 -3.80
N GLY A 449 23.79 0.30 -4.42
CA GLY A 449 23.47 -0.99 -3.83
C GLY A 449 22.02 -1.46 -4.06
N ASN A 450 21.29 -0.81 -4.98
CA ASN A 450 19.90 -1.17 -5.28
C ASN A 450 19.76 -2.54 -5.98
N GLU A 451 20.78 -2.97 -6.74
CA GLU A 451 20.89 -4.30 -7.37
C GLU A 451 19.65 -4.79 -8.16
N ALA A 452 18.81 -3.88 -8.64
CA ALA A 452 17.57 -4.21 -9.34
C ALA A 452 17.76 -4.33 -10.86
N ALA A 453 16.85 -5.07 -11.51
CA ALA A 453 16.95 -5.36 -12.93
C ALA A 453 16.87 -4.08 -13.79
N ALA A 454 17.63 -4.05 -14.90
CA ALA A 454 17.61 -2.96 -15.86
C ALA A 454 16.23 -2.83 -16.53
N VAL A 455 15.91 -1.60 -16.97
CA VAL A 455 14.71 -1.24 -17.71
C VAL A 455 15.03 -1.20 -19.21
N SER A 456 14.15 -1.76 -20.03
CA SER A 456 14.27 -1.66 -21.49
C SER A 456 13.45 -0.49 -22.04
N SER A 457 13.85 0.03 -23.21
CA SER A 457 13.09 1.03 -23.96
C SER A 457 11.67 0.56 -24.30
N ALA A 458 11.50 -0.75 -24.52
CA ALA A 458 10.18 -1.34 -24.78
C ALA A 458 9.26 -1.27 -23.54
N ASP A 459 9.81 -1.43 -22.34
CA ASP A 459 9.04 -1.28 -21.09
C ASP A 459 8.54 0.17 -20.94
N VAL A 460 9.37 1.15 -21.28
CA VAL A 460 8.98 2.56 -21.25
C VAL A 460 7.92 2.87 -22.30
N ALA A 461 8.12 2.41 -23.53
CA ALA A 461 7.16 2.62 -24.62
C ALA A 461 5.78 2.00 -24.32
N ALA A 462 5.72 0.91 -23.55
CA ALA A 462 4.48 0.27 -23.13
C ALA A 462 3.71 1.05 -22.05
N LEU A 463 4.36 1.97 -21.33
CA LEU A 463 3.80 2.74 -20.21
C LEU A 463 3.57 4.23 -20.55
N ARG A 464 3.86 4.63 -21.78
CA ARG A 464 3.75 6.00 -22.27
C ARG A 464 2.35 6.37 -22.73
#